data_AF-A0A3N9UNJ2-F1
#
_entry.id   AF-A0A3N9UNJ2-F1
#
_cell.length_a   1.000
_cell.length_b   1.000
_cell.length_c   1.000
_cell.angle_alpha   90.00
_cell.angle_beta   90.00
_cell.angle_gamma   90.00
#
_symmetry.space_group_name_H-M   'P 1'
#
loop_
_entity.id
_entity.type
_entity.pdbx_description
1 polymer ?
#
loop_
_entity_poly.entity_id
_entity_poly.type
_entity_poly.pdbx_seq_one_letter_code
_entity_poly.pdbx_strand_id
1 'polypeptide(L)'
;MNRTSITLVLAIALNACASRDKANNESTEQLLAASGFRLYLPKHPEEEANLKAMPQRRIIYMDKAVKPTYLYADHDECDCIYVGGQAEADRFQQLYAQQQAAEARMRQSQ
;
A
#
# COMPACT_ATOMS: atom_id res chain seq x y z
N MET A 1 58.37 40.74 -6.58
CA MET A 1 57.53 40.87 -7.78
C MET A 1 56.97 39.50 -8.13
N ASN A 2 55.65 39.34 -7.98
CA ASN A 2 54.87 38.15 -8.33
C ASN A 2 55.01 37.78 -9.82
N ARG A 3 54.81 36.48 -10.14
CA ARG A 3 53.82 35.98 -11.11
C ARG A 3 54.11 34.52 -11.47
N THR A 4 53.24 33.58 -11.08
CA THR A 4 52.32 32.89 -12.00
C THR A 4 51.43 31.92 -11.24
N SER A 5 50.15 32.05 -11.55
CA SER A 5 49.00 31.33 -11.03
C SER A 5 48.93 29.88 -11.52
N ILE A 6 47.87 29.20 -11.05
CA ILE A 6 47.23 27.98 -11.59
C ILE A 6 47.59 26.71 -10.82
N THR A 7 46.74 26.35 -9.84
CA THR A 7 46.06 25.04 -9.89
C THR A 7 44.65 25.21 -9.37
N LEU A 8 43.68 25.15 -10.29
CA LEU A 8 42.25 25.10 -10.03
C LEU A 8 41.95 23.78 -9.28
N VAL A 9 41.74 23.85 -7.97
CA VAL A 9 41.25 22.69 -7.20
C VAL A 9 39.77 22.54 -7.50
N LEU A 10 39.49 21.64 -8.43
CA LEU A 10 38.17 21.17 -8.82
C LEU A 10 37.50 20.51 -7.60
N ALA A 11 36.63 21.26 -6.91
CA ALA A 11 35.76 20.70 -5.87
C ALA A 11 34.75 19.79 -6.56
N ILE A 12 34.97 18.48 -6.45
CA ILE A 12 34.08 17.44 -6.96
C ILE A 12 32.75 17.56 -6.20
N ALA A 13 31.71 18.02 -6.89
CA ALA A 13 30.34 17.93 -6.40
C ALA A 13 29.99 16.44 -6.29
N LEU A 14 29.89 15.93 -5.06
CA LEU A 14 29.34 14.62 -4.77
C LEU A 14 27.84 14.67 -5.14
N ASN A 15 27.52 14.25 -6.35
CA ASN A 15 26.15 13.89 -6.72
C ASN A 15 25.77 12.66 -5.89
N ALA A 16 25.12 12.89 -4.75
CA ALA A 16 24.36 11.86 -4.09
C ALA A 16 23.18 11.52 -5.01
N CYS A 17 23.37 10.53 -5.89
CA CYS A 17 22.26 9.82 -6.49
C CYS A 17 21.54 9.12 -5.35
N ALA A 18 20.62 9.83 -4.70
CA ALA A 18 19.55 9.23 -3.94
C ALA A 18 18.62 8.55 -4.95
N SER A 19 19.09 7.47 -5.57
CA SER A 19 18.25 6.52 -6.27
C SER A 19 17.36 5.92 -5.20
N ARG A 20 16.22 6.58 -4.97
CA ARG A 20 15.09 5.97 -4.29
C ARG A 20 14.55 4.93 -5.26
N ASP A 21 15.21 3.78 -5.32
CA ASP A 21 14.61 2.58 -5.87
C ASP A 21 13.43 2.26 -4.96
N LYS A 22 12.26 2.83 -5.32
CA LYS A 22 11.00 2.45 -4.71
C LYS A 22 10.84 0.97 -5.06
N ALA A 23 11.15 0.10 -4.10
CA ALA A 23 10.74 -1.29 -4.16
C ALA A 23 9.27 -1.30 -4.60
N ASN A 24 8.98 -1.98 -5.71
CA ASN A 24 7.65 -2.00 -6.31
C ASN A 24 6.73 -2.78 -5.38
N ASN A 25 6.15 -2.08 -4.41
CA ASN A 25 5.32 -2.68 -3.39
C ASN A 25 3.88 -2.69 -3.91
N GLU A 26 3.29 -3.88 -4.04
CA GLU A 26 1.86 -4.02 -4.30
C GLU A 26 1.05 -3.20 -3.28
N SER A 27 0.04 -2.48 -3.75
CA SER A 27 -0.88 -1.75 -2.88
C SER A 27 -1.75 -2.72 -2.08
N THR A 28 -2.33 -2.24 -0.98
CA THR A 28 -3.28 -3.03 -0.17
C THR A 28 -4.43 -3.56 -1.04
N GLU A 29 -4.93 -2.75 -1.97
CA GLU A 29 -5.99 -3.07 -2.91
C GLU A 29 -5.59 -4.20 -3.86
N GLN A 30 -4.34 -4.20 -4.35
CA GLN A 30 -3.80 -5.30 -5.17
C GLN A 30 -3.72 -6.60 -4.38
N LEU A 31 -3.29 -6.54 -3.11
CA LEU A 31 -3.26 -7.71 -2.23
C LEU A 31 -4.67 -8.23 -1.88
N LEU A 32 -5.65 -7.33 -1.68
CA LEU A 32 -7.05 -7.69 -1.48
C LEU A 32 -7.60 -8.41 -2.71
N ALA A 33 -7.37 -7.88 -3.92
CA ALA A 33 -7.77 -8.55 -5.16
C ALA A 33 -7.08 -9.92 -5.32
N ALA A 34 -5.77 -10.01 -5.06
CA ALA A 34 -5.00 -11.24 -5.17
C ALA A 34 -5.39 -12.31 -4.13
N SER A 35 -5.94 -11.90 -2.99
CA SER A 35 -6.46 -12.80 -1.95
C SER A 35 -7.90 -13.26 -2.21
N GLY A 36 -8.58 -12.67 -3.18
CA GLY A 36 -9.93 -13.05 -3.60
C GLY A 36 -11.05 -12.18 -3.04
N PHE A 37 -10.73 -11.06 -2.38
CA PHE A 37 -11.75 -10.06 -2.05
C PHE A 37 -12.39 -9.53 -3.33
N ARG A 38 -13.70 -9.31 -3.27
CA ARG A 38 -14.47 -8.76 -4.39
C ARG A 38 -14.71 -7.28 -4.18
N LEU A 39 -14.50 -6.51 -5.23
CA LEU A 39 -14.85 -5.11 -5.28
C LEU A 39 -16.37 -4.95 -5.29
N TYR A 40 -16.88 -4.11 -4.40
CA TYR A 40 -18.26 -3.66 -4.34
C TYR A 40 -18.29 -2.13 -4.44
N LEU A 41 -19.04 -1.65 -5.41
CA LEU A 41 -19.29 -0.23 -5.66
C LEU A 41 -20.72 0.06 -5.18
N PRO A 42 -20.91 0.87 -4.12
CA PRO A 42 -22.22 1.37 -3.74
C PRO A 42 -22.95 1.98 -4.93
N LYS A 43 -24.25 1.72 -5.05
CA LYS A 43 -25.11 2.24 -6.15
C LYS A 43 -26.25 3.10 -5.64
N HIS A 44 -26.53 3.04 -4.35
CA HIS A 44 -27.64 3.75 -3.73
C HIS A 44 -27.15 4.70 -2.64
N PRO A 45 -27.83 5.85 -2.41
CA PRO A 45 -27.40 6.83 -1.41
C PRO A 45 -27.24 6.25 0.00
N GLU A 46 -28.07 5.27 0.38
CA GLU A 46 -27.92 4.60 1.67
C GLU A 46 -26.63 3.77 1.76
N GLU A 47 -26.22 3.12 0.66
CA GLU A 47 -24.99 2.32 0.60
C GLU A 47 -23.76 3.24 0.64
N GLU A 48 -23.81 4.39 -0.03
CA GLU A 48 -22.75 5.41 0.03
C GLU A 48 -22.62 6.01 1.42
N ALA A 49 -23.75 6.31 2.09
CA ALA A 49 -23.74 6.80 3.47
C ALA A 49 -23.12 5.78 4.43
N ASN A 50 -23.43 4.49 4.24
CA ASN A 50 -22.82 3.41 4.99
C ASN A 50 -21.31 3.34 4.74
N LEU A 51 -20.87 3.39 3.47
CA LEU A 51 -19.44 3.45 3.11
C LEU A 51 -18.73 4.61 3.82
N LYS A 52 -19.32 5.81 3.81
CA LYS A 52 -18.77 7.01 4.46
C LYS A 52 -18.65 6.89 5.98
N ALA A 53 -19.46 6.04 6.61
CA ALA A 53 -19.38 5.77 8.04
C ALA A 53 -18.35 4.69 8.41
N MET A 54 -17.82 3.93 7.45
CA MET A 54 -16.86 2.86 7.70
C MET A 54 -15.47 3.41 8.01
N PRO A 55 -14.68 2.73 8.88
CA PRO A 55 -13.27 3.06 9.06
C PRO A 55 -12.50 2.98 7.75
N GLN A 56 -11.76 4.03 7.42
CA GLN A 56 -10.97 4.07 6.20
C GLN A 56 -9.74 3.18 6.23
N ARG A 57 -9.54 2.45 5.13
CA ARG A 57 -8.35 1.64 4.83
C ARG A 57 -8.00 0.69 5.96
N ARG A 58 -9.02 0.05 6.53
CA ARG A 58 -8.90 -0.96 7.58
C ARG A 58 -9.80 -2.15 7.26
N ILE A 59 -9.28 -3.34 7.51
CA ILE A 59 -10.11 -4.54 7.52
C ILE A 59 -10.96 -4.54 8.78
N ILE A 60 -12.27 -4.60 8.61
CA ILE A 60 -13.23 -4.79 9.69
C ILE A 60 -13.93 -6.13 9.55
N TYR A 61 -14.15 -6.79 10.68
CA TYR A 61 -14.98 -7.99 10.76
C TYR A 61 -16.42 -7.58 11.03
N MET A 62 -17.33 -8.07 10.21
CA MET A 62 -18.76 -7.89 10.39
C MET A 62 -19.40 -9.25 10.60
N ASP A 63 -19.89 -9.46 11.82
CA ASP A 63 -20.65 -10.65 12.16
C ASP A 63 -22.02 -10.59 11.47
N LYS A 64 -22.22 -11.40 10.44
CA LYS A 64 -23.53 -11.59 9.82
C LYS A 64 -24.07 -12.94 10.22
N ALA A 65 -25.37 -12.98 10.51
CA ALA A 65 -26.09 -14.18 10.94
C ALA A 65 -25.88 -15.42 10.05
N VAL A 66 -25.59 -15.25 8.75
CA VAL A 66 -25.40 -16.36 7.81
C VAL A 66 -23.93 -16.67 7.56
N LYS A 67 -23.07 -15.64 7.41
CA LYS A 67 -21.65 -15.83 7.17
C LYS A 67 -20.85 -14.60 7.59
N PRO A 68 -19.84 -14.73 8.46
CA PRO A 68 -18.97 -13.61 8.80
C PRO A 68 -18.32 -13.02 7.54
N THR A 69 -18.23 -11.70 7.50
CA THR A 69 -17.72 -10.96 6.35
C THR A 69 -16.60 -10.02 6.79
N TYR A 70 -15.51 -10.00 6.03
CA TYR A 70 -14.43 -9.03 6.17
C TYR A 70 -14.60 -7.94 5.12
N LEU A 71 -14.48 -6.69 5.54
CA LEU A 71 -14.68 -5.52 4.70
C LEU A 71 -13.47 -4.59 4.79
N TYR A 72 -13.06 -4.02 3.65
CA TYR A 72 -12.10 -2.93 3.59
C TYR A 72 -12.71 -1.80 2.77
N ALA A 73 -12.92 -0.65 3.38
CA ALA A 73 -13.50 0.52 2.73
C ALA A 73 -12.39 1.49 2.29
N ASP A 74 -12.52 1.99 1.06
CA ASP A 74 -11.77 3.15 0.59
C ASP A 74 -12.76 4.14 -0.06
N HIS A 75 -13.16 5.14 0.72
CA HIS A 75 -14.02 6.23 0.26
C HIS A 75 -13.23 7.47 -0.18
N ASP A 76 -11.90 7.44 -0.03
CA ASP A 76 -11.04 8.59 -0.38
C ASP A 76 -10.53 8.48 -1.82
N GLU A 77 -10.37 7.26 -2.35
CA GLU A 77 -9.74 7.02 -3.65
C GLU A 77 -10.67 6.35 -4.67
N CYS A 78 -11.52 5.39 -4.26
CA CYS A 78 -12.36 4.62 -5.20
C CYS A 78 -13.86 4.65 -4.90
N ASP A 79 -14.29 5.22 -3.77
CA ASP A 79 -15.66 5.09 -3.25
C ASP A 79 -16.15 3.63 -3.24
N CYS A 80 -15.31 2.72 -2.73
CA CYS A 80 -15.51 1.29 -2.88
C CYS A 80 -15.28 0.48 -1.60
N ILE A 81 -15.81 -0.74 -1.57
CA ILE A 81 -15.65 -1.72 -0.50
C ILE A 81 -15.10 -3.01 -1.08
N TYR A 82 -14.01 -3.53 -0.53
CA TYR A 82 -13.56 -4.89 -0.78
C TYR A 82 -14.22 -5.83 0.21
N VAL A 83 -14.87 -6.89 -0.29
CA VAL A 83 -15.66 -7.84 0.49
C VAL A 83 -15.09 -9.25 0.37
N GLY A 84 -14.77 -9.88 1.50
CA GLY A 84 -14.20 -11.22 1.57
C GLY A 84 -14.74 -12.03 2.75
N GLY A 85 -14.54 -13.34 2.72
CA GLY A 85 -14.78 -14.22 3.87
C GLY A 85 -13.48 -14.49 4.65
N GLN A 86 -13.57 -15.43 5.59
CA GLN A 86 -12.42 -15.84 6.40
C GLN A 86 -11.23 -16.30 5.54
N ALA A 87 -11.49 -17.14 4.52
CA ALA A 87 -10.43 -17.69 3.69
C ALA A 87 -9.68 -16.59 2.90
N GLU A 88 -10.41 -15.60 2.38
CA GLU A 88 -9.82 -14.44 1.70
C GLU A 88 -9.03 -13.58 2.69
N ALA A 89 -9.56 -13.34 3.90
CA ALA A 89 -8.86 -12.59 4.95
C ALA A 89 -7.55 -13.28 5.38
N ASP A 90 -7.56 -14.59 5.58
CA ASP A 90 -6.37 -15.37 5.94
C ASP A 90 -5.31 -15.28 4.82
N ARG A 91 -5.74 -15.39 3.56
CA ARG A 91 -4.85 -15.25 2.41
C ARG A 91 -4.28 -13.83 2.28
N PHE A 92 -5.08 -12.80 2.55
CA PHE A 92 -4.61 -11.41 2.59
C PHE A 92 -3.49 -11.24 3.63
N GLN A 93 -3.68 -11.75 4.86
CA GLN A 93 -2.66 -11.67 5.91
C GLN A 93 -1.36 -12.36 5.49
N GLN A 94 -1.45 -13.53 4.83
CA GLN A 94 -0.29 -14.24 4.30
C GLN A 94 0.46 -13.42 3.25
N LEU A 95 -0.25 -12.85 2.27
CA LEU A 95 0.37 -12.05 1.21
C LEU A 95 1.00 -10.77 1.75
N TYR A 96 0.30 -10.08 2.67
CA TYR A 96 0.81 -8.87 3.33
C TYR A 96 2.09 -9.17 4.11
N ALA A 97 2.13 -10.26 4.88
CA ALA A 97 3.33 -10.66 5.62
C ALA A 97 4.51 -11.02 4.68
N GLN A 98 4.25 -11.71 3.57
CA GLN A 98 5.27 -12.04 2.57
C GLN A 98 5.89 -10.78 1.96
N GLN A 99 5.05 -9.81 1.62
CA GLN A 99 5.49 -8.52 1.08
C GLN A 99 6.38 -7.78 2.08
N GLN A 100 5.96 -7.66 3.34
CA GLN A 100 6.75 -7.00 4.39
C GLN A 100 8.12 -7.69 4.60
N ALA A 101 8.15 -9.03 4.54
CA ALA A 101 9.39 -9.78 4.62
C ALA A 101 10.30 -9.55 3.39
N ALA A 102 9.73 -9.47 2.19
CA ALA A 102 10.48 -9.16 0.97
C ALA A 102 11.07 -7.74 1.03
N GLU A 103 10.28 -6.74 1.43
CA GLU A 103 10.74 -5.37 1.63
C GLU A 103 11.88 -5.29 2.65
N ALA A 104 11.75 -5.98 3.78
CA ALA A 104 12.77 -5.99 4.84
C ALA A 104 14.11 -6.54 4.33
N ARG A 105 14.08 -7.62 3.53
CA ARG A 105 15.28 -8.20 2.92
C ARG A 105 15.94 -7.24 1.93
N MET A 106 15.14 -6.57 1.09
CA MET A 106 15.65 -5.60 0.12
C MET A 106 16.33 -4.41 0.82
N ARG A 107 15.72 -3.89 1.89
CA ARG A 107 16.31 -2.80 2.70
C ARG A 107 17.63 -3.19 3.35
N GLN A 108 17.83 -4.45 3.70
CA GLN A 108 19.09 -4.95 4.28
C GLN A 108 20.19 -5.16 3.24
N SER A 109 19.84 -5.28 1.96
CA SER A 109 20.79 -5.48 0.86
C SER A 109 21.30 -4.17 0.22
N GLN A 110 20.83 -3.01 0.71
CA GLN A 110 21.24 -1.67 0.28
C GLN A 110 22.19 -1.06 1.31
#